data_AF-A0A1T3BL24-F1
#
_entry.id   AF-A0A1T3BL24-F1
#
_cell.length_a   1.000
_cell.length_b   1.000
_cell.length_c   1.000
_cell.angle_alpha   90.00
_cell.angle_beta   90.00
_cell.angle_gamma   90.00
#
_symmetry.space_group_name_H-M   'P 1'
#
loop_
_entity.id
_entity.type
_entity.pdbx_description
1 polymer ?
#
loop_
_entity_poly.entity_id
_entity_poly.type
_entity_poly.pdbx_seq_one_letter_code
_entity_poly.pdbx_strand_id
1 'polypeptide(L)'
;MAKTEKLGMELPQEGRFISAEFPLLRKNLIIIDQAVSDLDEKVDEKAPSQHTHEMSEVSGLEDALSGKMEVDKTFALVDLTDIQGANDAAENHVLYKSGEDALPLALLSRS
;
A
#
# COMPACT_ATOMS: atom_id res chain seq x y z
N MET A 1 20.93 -33.52 -37.34
CA MET A 1 19.46 -33.43 -37.20
C MET A 1 19.17 -32.10 -36.54
N ALA A 2 18.43 -31.19 -37.18
CA ALA A 2 18.13 -29.88 -36.62
C ALA A 2 17.22 -30.03 -35.38
N LYS A 3 17.42 -29.19 -34.37
CA LYS A 3 16.66 -29.20 -33.11
C LYS A 3 16.15 -27.81 -32.78
N THR A 4 15.08 -27.73 -31.99
CA THR A 4 14.58 -26.45 -31.46
C THR A 4 15.51 -25.92 -30.37
N GLU A 5 15.77 -24.62 -30.38
CA GLU A 5 16.65 -23.92 -29.43
C GLU A 5 16.23 -24.09 -27.95
N LYS A 6 14.93 -23.96 -27.65
CA LYS A 6 14.44 -23.88 -26.26
C LYS A 6 14.16 -25.23 -25.61
N LEU A 7 13.58 -26.17 -26.36
CA LEU A 7 13.13 -27.46 -25.83
C LEU A 7 13.92 -28.66 -26.40
N GLY A 8 14.94 -28.41 -27.23
CA GLY A 8 15.80 -29.46 -27.81
C GLY A 8 15.06 -30.50 -28.67
N MET A 9 13.82 -30.23 -29.07
CA MET A 9 12.96 -31.10 -29.85
C MET A 9 13.51 -31.31 -31.26
N GLU A 10 13.47 -32.53 -31.76
CA GLU A 10 13.97 -32.83 -33.11
C GLU A 10 12.97 -32.35 -34.16
N LEU A 11 13.48 -31.64 -35.17
CA LEU A 11 12.64 -31.12 -36.24
C LEU A 11 12.27 -32.23 -37.24
N PRO A 12 11.03 -32.22 -37.78
CA PRO A 12 10.63 -33.02 -38.93
C PRO A 12 11.59 -32.82 -40.11
N GLN A 13 11.81 -33.85 -40.91
CA GLN A 13 12.67 -33.78 -42.10
C GLN A 13 11.93 -34.34 -43.31
N GLU A 14 11.98 -33.58 -44.40
CA GLU A 14 11.45 -34.02 -45.68
C GLU A 14 12.18 -35.28 -46.15
N GLY A 15 11.41 -36.31 -46.53
CA GLY A 15 11.95 -37.59 -47.00
C GLY A 15 12.16 -38.67 -45.95
N ARG A 16 11.92 -38.41 -44.64
CA ARG A 16 11.84 -39.50 -43.65
C ARG A 16 10.54 -40.27 -43.75
N PHE A 17 10.61 -41.58 -43.52
CA PHE A 17 9.43 -42.42 -43.46
C PHE A 17 8.50 -41.98 -42.32
N ILE A 18 7.19 -41.98 -42.60
CA ILE A 18 6.14 -41.61 -41.65
C ILE A 18 6.24 -42.44 -40.36
N SER A 19 6.67 -43.70 -40.45
CA SER A 19 6.88 -44.59 -39.31
C SER A 19 7.97 -44.10 -38.33
N ALA A 20 8.92 -43.29 -38.79
CA ALA A 20 9.96 -42.68 -37.96
C ALA A 20 9.58 -41.25 -37.53
N GLU A 21 8.85 -40.51 -38.36
CA GLU A 21 8.40 -39.14 -38.06
C GLU A 21 7.25 -39.11 -37.05
N PHE A 22 6.29 -40.03 -37.14
CA PHE A 22 5.11 -40.02 -36.28
C PHE A 22 5.43 -40.21 -34.78
N PRO A 23 6.32 -41.14 -34.38
CA PRO A 23 6.77 -41.24 -32.98
C PRO A 23 7.52 -40.00 -32.51
N LEU A 24 8.29 -39.34 -33.40
CA LEU A 24 9.03 -38.13 -33.09
C LEU A 24 8.09 -36.95 -32.79
N LEU A 25 7.07 -36.77 -33.62
CA LEU A 25 6.04 -35.76 -33.41
C LEU A 25 5.29 -35.98 -32.10
N ARG A 26 4.92 -37.23 -31.79
CA ARG A 26 4.30 -37.57 -30.49
C ARG A 26 5.20 -37.19 -29.32
N LYS A 27 6.49 -37.50 -29.39
CA LYS A 27 7.46 -37.15 -28.36
C LYS A 27 7.56 -35.63 -28.17
N ASN A 28 7.64 -34.88 -29.26
CA ASN A 28 7.70 -33.42 -29.20
C ASN A 28 6.43 -32.82 -28.59
N LEU A 29 5.25 -33.36 -28.91
CA LEU A 29 3.99 -32.91 -28.30
C LEU A 29 3.97 -33.12 -26.79
N ILE A 30 4.49 -34.24 -26.29
CA ILE A 30 4.61 -34.50 -24.84
C ILE A 30 5.56 -33.48 -24.19
N ILE A 31 6.69 -33.16 -24.85
CA ILE A 31 7.65 -32.16 -24.35
C ILE A 31 7.00 -30.77 -24.27
N ILE A 32 6.19 -30.40 -25.28
CA ILE A 32 5.46 -29.13 -25.29
C ILE A 32 4.43 -29.08 -24.16
N ASP A 33 3.64 -30.16 -23.99
CA ASP A 33 2.63 -30.25 -22.94
C ASP A 33 3.24 -30.07 -21.54
N GLN A 34 4.36 -30.75 -21.28
CA GLN A 34 5.11 -30.57 -20.03
C GLN A 34 5.64 -29.14 -19.88
N ALA A 35 6.20 -28.56 -20.94
CA ALA A 35 6.72 -27.19 -20.89
C ALA A 35 5.62 -26.15 -20.63
N VAL A 36 4.40 -26.39 -21.14
CA VAL A 36 3.24 -25.54 -20.84
C VAL A 36 2.83 -25.69 -19.38
N SER A 37 2.74 -26.92 -18.87
CA SER A 37 2.45 -27.17 -17.46
C SER A 37 3.46 -26.50 -16.52
N ASP A 38 4.76 -26.59 -16.82
CA ASP A 38 5.82 -25.96 -16.03
C ASP A 38 5.75 -24.42 -16.08
N LEU A 39 5.29 -23.87 -17.21
CA LEU A 39 5.08 -22.43 -17.34
C LEU A 39 3.86 -21.96 -16.54
N ASP A 40 2.76 -22.71 -16.57
CA ASP A 40 1.57 -22.40 -15.79
C ASP A 40 1.89 -22.42 -14.28
N GLU A 41 2.62 -23.44 -13.79
CA GLU A 41 3.06 -23.49 -12.39
C GLU A 41 3.91 -22.27 -12.02
N LYS A 42 4.88 -21.90 -12.85
CA LYS A 42 5.73 -20.72 -12.61
C LYS A 42 4.99 -19.40 -12.72
N VAL A 43 3.96 -19.33 -13.55
CA VAL A 43 3.09 -18.15 -13.66
C VAL A 43 2.21 -18.06 -12.42
N ASP A 44 1.67 -19.17 -11.92
CA ASP A 44 0.88 -19.21 -10.68
C ASP A 44 1.73 -18.83 -9.45
N GLU A 45 3.00 -19.24 -9.40
CA GLU A 45 3.94 -18.78 -8.36
C GLU A 45 4.25 -17.28 -8.45
N LYS A 46 4.22 -16.70 -9.66
CA LYS A 46 4.39 -15.27 -9.89
C LYS A 46 3.10 -14.46 -9.77
N ALA A 47 1.95 -15.12 -9.84
CA ALA A 47 0.67 -14.46 -9.75
C ALA A 47 0.55 -13.80 -8.37
N PRO A 48 0.17 -12.52 -8.29
CA PRO A 48 0.25 -11.68 -7.08
C PRO A 48 -0.83 -12.00 -6.05
N SER A 49 -1.27 -13.25 -5.95
CA SER A 49 -2.26 -13.72 -4.97
C SER A 49 -1.82 -13.44 -3.52
N GLN A 50 -0.53 -13.19 -3.30
CA GLN A 50 0.12 -13.04 -2.00
C GLN A 50 0.95 -11.73 -1.88
N HIS A 51 0.84 -10.77 -2.81
CA HIS A 51 1.61 -9.53 -2.72
C HIS A 51 0.95 -8.55 -1.74
N THR A 52 1.15 -8.78 -0.45
CA THR A 52 0.71 -7.91 0.64
C THR A 52 1.92 -7.24 1.31
N HIS A 53 1.76 -5.96 1.66
CA HIS A 53 2.72 -5.26 2.51
C HIS A 53 2.14 -5.00 3.89
N GLU A 54 2.87 -5.39 4.93
CA GLU A 54 2.53 -5.06 6.31
C GLU A 54 3.00 -3.63 6.61
N MET A 55 2.32 -2.92 7.52
CA MET A 55 2.72 -1.56 7.91
C MET A 55 4.14 -1.51 8.49
N SER A 56 4.59 -2.59 9.12
CA SER A 56 5.95 -2.75 9.66
C SER A 56 7.04 -2.71 8.58
N GLU A 57 6.69 -2.98 7.32
CA GLU A 57 7.63 -2.88 6.19
C GLU A 57 7.88 -1.42 5.77
N VAL A 58 7.03 -0.49 6.22
CA VAL A 58 7.16 0.94 5.93
C VAL A 58 7.76 1.65 7.13
N SER A 59 9.09 1.74 7.16
CA SER A 59 9.84 2.42 8.24
C SER A 59 9.34 3.86 8.45
N GLY A 60 8.97 4.18 9.70
CA GLY A 60 8.48 5.50 10.10
C GLY A 60 6.99 5.76 9.86
N LEU A 61 6.24 4.82 9.26
CA LEU A 61 4.78 4.97 9.08
C LEU A 61 4.03 4.93 10.41
N GLU A 62 4.42 4.02 11.31
CA GLU A 62 3.81 3.87 12.64
C GLU A 62 4.05 5.10 13.51
N ASP A 63 5.27 5.64 13.51
CA ASP A 63 5.61 6.87 14.23
C ASP A 63 4.85 8.08 13.67
N ALA A 64 4.76 8.18 12.34
CA ALA A 64 4.03 9.26 11.68
C ALA A 64 2.53 9.23 11.99
N LEU A 65 1.92 8.04 12.08
CA LEU A 65 0.52 7.85 12.48
C LEU A 65 0.32 8.14 13.97
N SER A 66 1.21 7.66 14.83
CA SER A 66 1.15 7.88 16.28
C SER A 66 1.33 9.35 16.67
N GLY A 67 2.02 10.13 15.84
CA GLY A 67 2.14 11.59 16.01
C GLY A 67 0.91 12.40 15.56
N LYS A 68 -0.10 11.77 14.95
CA LYS A 68 -1.36 12.45 14.60
C LYS A 68 -2.30 12.51 15.81
N MET A 69 -3.17 13.51 15.83
CA MET A 69 -4.22 13.59 16.85
C MET A 69 -5.27 12.51 16.63
N GLU A 70 -5.81 11.97 17.72
CA GLU A 70 -6.90 11.00 17.70
C GLU A 70 -8.15 11.58 17.06
N VAL A 71 -8.95 10.71 16.44
CA VAL A 71 -10.20 11.09 15.76
C VAL A 71 -11.20 11.74 16.72
N ASP A 72 -11.23 11.27 17.96
CA ASP A 72 -12.15 11.74 18.99
C ASP A 72 -11.56 12.86 19.86
N LYS A 73 -10.43 13.45 19.45
CA LYS A 73 -9.82 14.55 20.19
C LYS A 73 -10.70 15.79 20.12
N THR A 74 -11.39 16.08 21.22
CA THR A 74 -12.11 17.35 21.42
C THR A 74 -11.21 18.39 22.04
N PHE A 75 -11.35 19.65 21.60
CA PHE A 75 -10.68 20.80 22.20
C PHE A 75 -11.66 21.55 23.09
N ALA A 76 -11.32 21.75 24.36
CA ALA A 76 -12.06 22.66 25.21
C ALA A 76 -11.41 24.04 25.18
N LEU A 77 -12.21 25.11 25.28
CA LEU A 77 -11.70 26.49 25.33
C LEU A 77 -10.78 26.72 26.55
N VAL A 78 -10.94 25.93 27.61
CA VAL A 78 -10.09 25.95 28.81
C VAL A 78 -8.66 25.44 28.54
N ASP A 79 -8.46 24.65 27.49
CA ASP A 79 -7.15 24.11 27.13
C ASP A 79 -6.26 25.14 26.40
N LEU A 80 -6.82 26.30 26.03
CA LEU A 80 -6.10 27.37 25.35
C LEU A 80 -5.30 28.21 26.35
N THR A 81 -3.99 28.24 26.19
CA THR A 81 -3.07 28.97 27.09
C THR A 81 -3.14 30.49 26.93
N ASP A 82 -3.71 30.98 25.82
CA ASP A 82 -3.81 32.40 25.49
C ASP A 82 -5.20 33.00 25.80
N ILE A 83 -6.14 32.23 26.37
CA ILE A 83 -7.47 32.69 26.75
C ILE A 83 -7.58 32.83 28.28
N GLN A 84 -8.00 34.01 28.74
CA GLN A 84 -8.27 34.27 30.15
C GLN A 84 -9.77 34.16 30.46
N GLY A 85 -10.08 33.69 31.67
CA GLY A 85 -11.45 33.54 32.16
C GLY A 85 -12.12 32.19 31.88
N ALA A 86 -11.44 31.25 31.21
CA ALA A 86 -12.06 29.98 30.79
C ALA A 86 -12.18 28.92 31.91
N ASN A 87 -11.30 28.94 32.92
CA ASN A 87 -11.20 27.89 33.93
C ASN A 87 -12.41 27.84 34.90
N ASP A 88 -13.08 28.98 35.12
CA ASP A 88 -14.15 29.15 36.11
C ASP A 88 -15.22 30.17 35.64
N ALA A 89 -15.45 30.28 34.32
CA ALA A 89 -16.41 31.20 33.74
C ALA A 89 -17.84 30.92 34.26
N ALA A 90 -18.45 31.91 34.92
CA ALA A 90 -19.90 31.91 35.14
C ALA A 90 -20.65 31.97 33.79
N GLU A 91 -21.88 31.49 33.77
CA GLU A 91 -22.74 31.55 32.58
C GLU A 91 -22.87 33.02 32.11
N ASN A 92 -22.59 33.28 30.83
CA ASN A 92 -22.48 34.62 30.21
C ASN A 92 -21.19 35.41 30.48
N HIS A 93 -20.12 34.79 31.00
CA HIS A 93 -18.81 35.44 31.08
C HIS A 93 -18.16 35.58 29.69
N VAL A 94 -17.62 36.77 29.40
CA VAL A 94 -16.93 37.04 28.12
C VAL A 94 -15.46 36.70 28.25
N LEU A 95 -15.01 35.73 27.45
CA LEU A 95 -13.61 35.33 27.34
C LEU A 95 -12.84 36.31 26.45
N TYR A 96 -11.58 36.57 26.79
CA TYR A 96 -10.70 37.40 25.97
C TYR A 96 -9.30 36.78 25.85
N LYS A 97 -8.62 37.09 24.74
CA LYS A 97 -7.25 36.67 24.50
C LYS A 97 -6.28 37.54 25.29
N SER A 98 -5.33 36.94 26.00
CA SER A 98 -4.27 37.65 26.72
C SER A 98 -3.03 37.77 25.84
N GLY A 99 -2.97 38.80 24.99
CA GLY A 99 -1.79 39.17 24.20
C GLY A 99 -1.62 40.69 24.16
N GLU A 100 -0.51 41.20 23.62
CA GLU A 100 -0.24 42.64 23.47
C GLU A 100 -1.32 43.38 22.65
N ASP A 101 -2.08 42.67 21.80
CA ASP A 101 -3.22 43.20 21.05
C ASP A 101 -4.55 43.23 21.83
N ALA A 102 -4.55 42.77 23.08
CA ALA A 102 -5.75 42.74 23.92
C ALA A 102 -6.05 44.16 24.46
N LEU A 103 -7.29 44.60 24.28
CA LEU A 103 -7.74 45.91 24.76
C LEU A 103 -7.42 46.04 26.26
N PRO A 104 -6.69 47.10 26.67
CA PRO A 104 -6.27 47.24 28.06
C PRO A 104 -7.51 47.31 28.97
N LEU A 105 -7.47 46.52 30.04
CA LEU A 105 -8.50 46.38 31.08
C LEU A 105 -8.92 47.74 31.72
N ALA A 106 -8.18 48.82 31.44
CA ALA A 106 -8.45 50.18 31.88
C ALA A 106 -9.65 50.89 31.20
N LEU A 107 -10.25 50.33 30.14
CA LEU A 107 -11.36 50.97 29.41
C LEU A 107 -12.77 50.48 29.78
N LEU A 108 -12.93 49.47 30.65
CA LEU A 108 -14.25 48.95 31.01
C LEU A 108 -14.86 49.56 32.30
N SER A 109 -14.19 50.50 32.96
CA SER A 109 -14.79 51.27 34.06
C SER A 109 -15.38 52.58 33.54
N ARG A 110 -16.55 52.50 32.89
CA ARG A 110 -17.42 53.66 32.67
C ARG A 110 -18.88 53.22 32.44
N SER A 111 -19.61 53.02 33.53
CA SER A 111 -20.84 53.74 33.88
C SER A 111 -21.44 53.17 35.17
#